data_AF-A0A934Q2J5-F1
#
_entry.id   AF-A0A934Q2J5-F1
#
_cell.length_a   1.000
_cell.length_b   1.000
_cell.length_c   1.000
_cell.angle_alpha   90.00
_cell.angle_beta   90.00
_cell.angle_gamma   90.00
#
_symmetry.space_group_name_H-M   'P 1'
#
loop_
_entity.id
_entity.type
_entity.pdbx_description
1 polymer ?
#
loop_
_entity_poly.entity_id
_entity_poly.type
_entity_poly.pdbx_seq_one_letter_code
_entity_poly.pdbx_strand_id
1 'polypeptide(L)' 'MASDRTILDHINELVDEEKRLRATTPAAEAASRLRNVEEQLDQCWDLLRQRRALREFGEDADKAAPRDPRTVENYQG' A
#
# COMPACT_ATOMS: atom_id res chain seq x y z
N MET A 1 14.61 3.72 -5.47
CA MET A 1 14.41 2.26 -5.27
C MET A 1 13.74 2.09 -3.93
N ALA A 2 12.45 1.70 -3.91
CA ALA A 2 11.72 1.53 -2.67
C ALA A 2 12.26 0.30 -1.94
N SER A 3 12.93 0.52 -0.82
CA SER A 3 13.40 -0.57 0.03
C SER A 3 12.23 -1.19 0.79
N ASP A 4 12.34 -2.46 1.20
CA ASP A 4 11.28 -3.13 1.99
C ASP A 4 10.92 -2.34 3.24
N ARG A 5 11.91 -1.64 3.82
CA ARG A 5 11.74 -0.74 4.95
C ARG A 5 10.78 0.41 4.60
N THR A 6 10.98 1.05 3.45
CA THR A 6 10.10 2.12 2.96
C THR A 6 8.66 1.64 2.74
N ILE A 7 8.48 0.40 2.26
CA ILE A 7 7.14 -0.20 2.08
C ILE A 7 6.48 -0.42 3.46
N LEU A 8 7.22 -0.95 4.43
CA LEU A 8 6.72 -1.16 5.79
C LEU A 8 6.41 0.16 6.50
N ASP A 9 7.23 1.19 6.30
CA ASP A 9 6.98 2.53 6.84
C ASP A 9 5.69 3.11 6.26
N HIS A 10 5.47 2.97 4.94
CA HIS A 10 4.24 3.40 4.29
C HIS A 10 2.99 2.62 4.75
N ILE A 11 3.11 1.31 4.96
CA ILE A 11 2.05 0.50 5.57
C ILE A 11 1.68 1.02 6.96
N ASN A 12 2.67 1.38 7.79
CA ASN A 12 2.40 1.93 9.12
C ASN A 12 1.67 3.29 9.04
N GLU A 13 2.08 4.18 8.12
CA GLU A 13 1.42 5.46 7.89
C GLU A 13 -0.06 5.27 7.50
N LEU A 14 -0.34 4.34 6.59
CA LEU A 14 -1.69 4.01 6.13
C LEU A 14 -2.55 3.44 7.26
N VAL A 15 -2.02 2.53 8.08
CA VAL A 15 -2.74 1.99 9.26
C VAL A 15 -3.04 3.08 10.29
N ASP A 16 -2.11 4.01 10.52
CA ASP A 16 -2.35 5.12 11.43
C ASP A 16 -3.38 6.10 10.87
N GLU A 17 -3.40 6.32 9.56
CA GLU A 17 -4.44 7.09 8.88
C GLU A 17 -5.81 6.41 8.99
N GLU A 18 -5.88 5.08 8.80
CA GLU A 18 -7.10 4.29 9.00
C GLU A 18 -7.68 4.51 10.40
N LYS A 19 -6.84 4.37 11.43
CA LYS A 19 -7.25 4.57 12.83
C LYS A 19 -7.72 5.99 13.08
N ARG A 20 -7.01 6.99 12.54
CA ARG A 20 -7.42 8.40 12.64
C ARG A 20 -8.77 8.61 11.99
N LEU A 21 -8.98 8.13 10.76
CA LEU A 21 -10.24 8.23 10.04
C LEU A 21 -11.39 7.58 10.81
N ARG A 22 -11.19 6.39 11.37
CA ARG A 22 -12.21 5.72 12.21
C ARG A 22 -12.50 6.48 13.51
N ALA A 23 -11.53 7.20 14.06
CA ALA A 23 -11.69 7.95 15.31
C ALA A 23 -12.30 9.34 15.10
N THR A 24 -11.99 10.02 14.00
CA THR A 24 -12.40 11.42 13.75
C THR A 24 -13.57 11.56 12.81
N THR A 25 -13.82 10.57 11.94
CA THR A 25 -14.78 10.69 10.83
C THR A 25 -15.91 9.68 11.00
N PRO A 26 -17.18 10.09 10.82
CA PRO A 26 -18.31 9.17 10.83
C PRO A 26 -18.13 8.05 9.79
N ALA A 27 -18.53 6.82 10.14
CA ALA A 27 -18.30 5.64 9.30
C ALA A 27 -18.78 5.80 7.84
N ALA A 28 -19.89 6.53 7.62
CA ALA A 28 -20.43 6.78 6.28
C ALA A 28 -19.49 7.63 5.41
N GLU A 29 -18.82 8.63 5.99
CA GLU A 29 -17.87 9.50 5.28
C GLU A 29 -16.47 8.89 5.23
N ALA A 30 -16.10 8.13 6.28
CA ALA A 30 -14.83 7.43 6.33
C ALA A 30 -14.77 6.26 5.35
N ALA A 31 -15.90 5.65 4.97
CA ALA A 31 -15.95 4.44 4.15
C ALA A 31 -15.15 4.54 2.84
N SER A 32 -15.30 5.64 2.08
CA SER A 32 -14.57 5.82 0.83
C SER A 32 -13.07 5.99 1.05
N ARG A 33 -12.66 6.70 2.10
CA ARG A 33 -11.24 6.89 2.44
C ARG A 33 -10.62 5.61 2.99
N LEU A 34 -11.32 4.90 3.86
CA LEU A 34 -10.90 3.61 4.41
C LEU A 34 -10.67 2.61 3.29
N ARG A 35 -11.58 2.55 2.31
CA ARG A 35 -11.41 1.67 1.16
C ARG A 35 -10.17 2.02 0.34
N ASN A 36 -9.89 3.30 0.15
CA ASN A 36 -8.66 3.72 -0.54
C ASN A 36 -7.40 3.32 0.24
N VAL A 37 -7.41 3.48 1.57
CA VAL A 37 -6.32 3.05 2.45
C VAL A 37 -6.12 1.53 2.39
N GLU A 38 -7.21 0.75 2.40
CA GLU A 38 -7.17 -0.71 2.26
C GLU A 38 -6.58 -1.14 0.91
N GLU A 39 -6.97 -0.47 -0.20
CA GLU A 39 -6.43 -0.74 -1.54
C GLU A 39 -4.91 -0.44 -1.62
N GLN A 40 -4.45 0.65 -0.99
CA GLN A 40 -3.03 0.98 -0.91
C GLN A 40 -2.25 -0.02 -0.04
N LEU A 41 -2.84 -0.48 1.07
CA LEU A 41 -2.24 -1.50 1.93
C LEU A 41 -2.06 -2.83 1.17
N ASP A 42 -3.08 -3.25 0.43
CA ASP A 42 -3.03 -4.48 -0.39
C ASP A 42 -1.90 -4.39 -1.43
N GLN A 43 -1.77 -3.24 -2.11
CA GLN A 43 -0.69 -3.00 -3.06
C GLN A 43 0.70 -3.07 -2.40
N CYS A 44 0.85 -2.50 -1.21
CA CYS A 44 2.11 -2.56 -0.46
C CYS A 44 2.46 -3.99 -0.04
N TRP A 45 1.47 -4.77 0.42
CA TRP A 45 1.66 -6.16 0.79
C TRP A 45 2.01 -7.04 -0.40
N ASP A 46 1.38 -6.83 -1.56
CA ASP A 46 1.69 -7.54 -2.80
C ASP A 46 3.10 -7.24 -3.29
N LEU A 47 3.53 -5.98 -3.23
CA LEU A 47 4.91 -5.57 -3.51
C LEU A 47 5.92 -6.27 -2.60
N LEU A 48 5.64 -6.29 -1.29
CA LEU A 48 6.51 -6.95 -0.32
C LEU A 48 6.60 -8.45 -0.59
N ARG A 49 5.47 -9.09 -0.91
CA ARG A 49 5.39 -10.51 -1.25
C ARG A 49 6.16 -10.81 -2.54
N GLN A 50 6.01 -9.99 -3.58
CA GLN A 50 6.74 -10.13 -4.84
C GLN A 50 8.25 -10.00 -4.64
N ARG A 51 8.69 -9.01 -3.84
CA ARG A 51 10.10 -8.82 -3.49
C ARG A 51 10.67 -10.01 -2.71
N ARG A 52 9.91 -10.54 -1.75
CA ARG A 52 10.29 -11.73 -0.98
C ARG A 52 10.43 -12.97 -1.86
N ALA A 53 9.46 -13.20 -2.76
CA ALA A 53 9.53 -14.30 -3.71
C ALA A 53 10.76 -14.18 -4.61
N LEU A 54 11.02 -13.01 -5.20
CA LEU A 54 12.21 -12.79 -6.04
C LEU A 54 13.51 -13.06 -5.28
N ARG A 55 13.64 -12.60 -4.02
CA ARG A 55 14.80 -12.93 -3.18
C ARG A 55 14.94 -14.42 -2.90
N GLU A 56 13.83 -15.11 -2.64
CA GLU A 56 13.83 -16.55 -2.38
C GLU A 56 14.29 -17.37 -3.60
N PHE A 57 13.95 -16.93 -4.81
CA PHE A 57 14.42 -17.51 -6.06
C PHE A 57 15.81 -17.02 -6.50
N GLY A 58 16.49 -16.19 -5.70
CA GLY A 58 17.80 -15.61 -6.04
C GLY A 58 17.75 -14.60 -7.19
N GLU A 59 16.56 -14.11 -7.54
CA GLU A 59 16.36 -13.05 -8.51
C GLU A 59 16.48 -11.67 -7.86
N ASP A 60 16.78 -10.67 -8.68
CA ASP A 60 16.97 -9.31 -8.23
C ASP A 60 15.64 -8.71 -7.72
N ALA A 61 15.58 -8.42 -6.41
CA ALA A 61 14.41 -7.87 -5.76
C ALA A 61 14.04 -6.47 -6.27
N ASP A 62 14.98 -5.74 -6.90
CA ASP A 62 14.70 -4.47 -7.56
C ASP A 62 14.00 -4.62 -8.92
N LYS A 63 13.89 -5.84 -9.46
CA LYS A 63 12.96 -6.14 -10.56
C LYS A 63 11.49 -6.17 -10.11
N ALA A 64 11.22 -6.20 -8.80
CA ALA A 64 9.87 -6.03 -8.29
C ALA A 64 9.42 -4.58 -8.55
N ALA A 65 8.90 -4.34 -9.74
CA ALA A 65 8.28 -3.08 -10.06
C ALA A 65 6.91 -3.04 -9.37
N PRO A 66 6.58 -1.97 -8.62
CA PRO A 66 5.20 -1.64 -8.33
C PRO A 66 4.43 -1.74 -9.64
N ARG A 67 3.33 -2.50 -9.66
CA ARG A 67 2.42 -2.49 -10.80
C ARG A 67 2.10 -1.01 -11.07
N ASP A 68 2.45 -0.55 -12.27
CA ASP A 68 2.51 0.88 -12.63
C ASP A 68 1.28 1.62 -12.07
N PRO A 69 1.47 2.66 -11.22
CA PRO A 69 0.38 3.35 -10.53
C PRO A 69 -0.59 4.05 -11.49
N ARG A 70 -0.30 4.07 -12.81
CA ARG A 70 -1.24 4.46 -13.86
C ARG A 70 -2.57 3.68 -13.86
N THR A 71 -2.68 2.56 -13.15
CA THR A 71 -3.99 1.88 -13.00
C THR A 71 -4.81 2.42 -11.82
N VAL A 72 -4.20 3.17 -10.89
CA VAL A 72 -4.89 3.76 -9.73
C VAL A 72 -5.01 5.29 -9.88
N GLU A 73 -4.80 5.84 -11.10
CA GLU A 73 -5.17 7.21 -11.49
C GLU A 73 -6.71 7.41 -11.57
N ASN A 74 -7.50 6.76 -10.71
CA ASN A 74 -8.96 6.88 -10.71
C ASN A 74 -9.56 7.15 -9.33
N TYR A 75 -8.80 7.70 -8.38
CA TYR A 75 -9.38 8.17 -7.12
C TYR A 75 -8.78 9.50 -6.60
N GLN A 76 -8.58 10.45 -7.51
CA GLN A 76 -8.60 11.88 -7.16
C GLN A 76 -9.50 12.61 -8.16
N GLY A 77 -10.73 12.88 -7.75
CA GLY A 77 -11.75 13.59 -8.51
C GLY A 77 -13.14 13.34 -7.97
#